data_AF-A0A9J6GXG1-F1
#
_entry.id   AF-A0A9J6GXG1-F1
#
_cell.length_a   1.000
_cell.length_b   1.000
_cell.length_c   1.000
_cell.angle_alpha   90.00
_cell.angle_beta   90.00
_cell.angle_gamma   90.00
#
_symmetry.space_group_name_H-M   'P 1'
#
loop_
_entity.id
_entity.type
_entity.pdbx_description
1 polymer ?
#
loop_
_entity_poly.entity_id
_entity_poly.type
_entity_poly.pdbx_seq_one_letter_code
_entity_poly.pdbx_strand_id
1 'polypeptide(L)'
;MMGGSTTAIIIFEGTYIPHSVSVGGAIYRCKPHLPKAQTFFKCLGQGHRPGVGTRATTARCPKCGYVNKDEVHTCVTKCVSCQEPDRSEDASCSKKLETDAVVRQPTCISQEAQPTEACR
;
A
#
# COMPACT_ATOMS: atom_id res chain seq x y z
N MET A 1 -8.97 -18.26 -19.96
CA MET A 1 -9.17 -17.61 -18.64
C MET A 1 -8.30 -18.34 -17.64
N MET A 2 -7.63 -17.64 -16.71
CA MET A 2 -6.91 -18.26 -15.58
C MET A 2 -7.93 -18.69 -14.49
N GLY A 3 -8.88 -19.55 -14.85
CA GLY A 3 -10.03 -19.89 -14.01
C GLY A 3 -10.90 -18.66 -13.69
N GLY A 4 -11.33 -18.53 -12.42
CA GLY A 4 -12.17 -17.43 -11.90
C GLY A 4 -11.39 -16.21 -11.38
N SER A 5 -10.07 -16.16 -11.55
CA SER A 5 -9.22 -15.07 -11.04
C SER A 5 -8.50 -14.34 -12.17
N THR A 6 -8.19 -13.07 -11.96
CA THR A 6 -7.43 -12.23 -12.90
C THR A 6 -5.94 -12.13 -12.54
N THR A 7 -5.54 -12.69 -11.40
CA THR A 7 -4.18 -12.63 -10.85
C THR A 7 -3.77 -14.01 -10.33
N ALA A 8 -2.51 -14.37 -10.51
CA ALA A 8 -1.94 -15.64 -10.07
C ALA A 8 -0.62 -15.40 -9.32
N ILE A 9 -0.34 -16.23 -8.32
CA ILE A 9 0.96 -16.30 -7.65
C ILE A 9 1.75 -17.40 -8.33
N ILE A 10 2.94 -17.06 -8.83
CA ILE A 10 3.81 -18.00 -9.55
C ILE A 10 5.06 -18.19 -8.71
N ILE A 11 5.35 -19.45 -8.38
CA ILE A 11 6.62 -19.85 -7.78
C ILE A 11 7.49 -20.37 -8.93
N PHE A 12 8.70 -19.82 -9.06
CA PHE A 12 9.65 -20.21 -10.09
C PHE A 12 11.05 -20.27 -9.48
N GLU A 13 11.90 -21.11 -10.06
CA GLU A 13 13.32 -21.19 -9.69
C GLU A 13 14.15 -20.39 -10.69
N GLY A 14 15.09 -19.59 -10.17
CA GLY A 14 15.97 -18.77 -10.97
C GLY A 14 16.13 -17.35 -10.44
N THR A 15 17.08 -16.61 -11.01
CA THR A 15 17.42 -15.24 -10.62
C THR A 15 16.58 -14.18 -11.33
N TYR A 16 15.80 -14.56 -12.34
CA TYR A 16 15.04 -13.62 -13.18
C TYR A 16 13.57 -14.00 -13.24
N ILE A 17 12.70 -12.99 -13.16
CA ILE A 17 11.25 -13.16 -13.30
C ILE A 17 10.97 -13.64 -14.74
N PRO A 18 10.23 -14.76 -14.91
CA PRO A 18 9.92 -15.27 -16.24
C PRO A 18 9.12 -14.22 -17.03
N HIS A 19 9.38 -14.08 -18.34
CA HIS A 19 8.66 -13.12 -19.17
C HIS A 19 7.20 -13.58 -19.44
N SER A 20 6.97 -14.89 -19.46
CA SER A 20 5.67 -15.50 -19.73
C SER A 20 5.54 -16.87 -19.08
N VAL A 21 4.30 -17.26 -18.75
CA VAL A 21 3.96 -18.60 -18.23
C VAL A 21 2.81 -19.21 -19.03
N SER A 22 2.80 -20.54 -19.16
CA SER A 22 1.68 -21.27 -19.74
C SER A 22 0.76 -21.78 -18.62
N VAL A 23 -0.51 -21.39 -18.66
CA VAL A 23 -1.53 -21.84 -17.69
C VAL A 23 -2.73 -22.35 -18.48
N GLY A 24 -3.06 -23.64 -18.34
CA GLY A 24 -4.20 -24.26 -19.04
C GLY A 24 -4.12 -24.18 -20.56
N GLY A 25 -2.90 -24.23 -21.13
CA GLY A 25 -2.67 -24.16 -22.58
C GLY A 25 -2.62 -22.74 -23.17
N ALA A 26 -2.81 -21.69 -22.36
CA ALA A 26 -2.68 -20.31 -22.79
C ALA A 26 -1.41 -19.65 -22.23
N ILE A 27 -0.75 -18.83 -23.06
CA ILE A 27 0.47 -18.11 -22.69
C ILE A 27 0.08 -16.74 -22.11
N TYR A 28 0.56 -16.46 -20.90
CA TYR A 28 0.34 -15.20 -20.19
C TYR A 28 1.65 -14.46 -19.96
N ARG A 29 1.68 -13.16 -20.27
CA ARG A 29 2.84 -12.32 -19.95
C ARG A 29 2.88 -12.03 -18.45
N CYS A 30 4.02 -12.28 -17.83
CA CYS A 30 4.22 -11.96 -16.42
C CYS A 30 4.57 -10.49 -16.26
N LYS A 31 3.88 -9.81 -15.35
CA LYS A 31 4.23 -8.46 -14.89
C LYS A 31 4.43 -8.53 -13.39
N PRO A 32 5.57 -8.05 -12.86
CA PRO A 32 5.77 -7.99 -11.41
C PRO A 32 4.62 -7.23 -10.76
N HIS A 33 4.12 -7.75 -9.65
CA HIS A 33 3.15 -7.02 -8.86
C HIS A 33 3.84 -5.82 -8.22
N LEU A 34 3.41 -4.60 -8.56
CA LEU A 34 3.90 -3.38 -7.92
C LEU A 34 2.96 -3.03 -6.77
N PRO A 35 3.37 -3.26 -5.50
CA PRO A 35 2.55 -2.89 -4.37
C PRO A 35 2.30 -1.38 -4.35
N LYS A 36 1.14 -1.01 -3.85
CA LYS A 36 0.75 0.39 -3.60
C LYS A 36 0.64 0.60 -2.10
N ALA A 37 1.01 1.79 -1.65
CA ALA A 37 0.77 2.25 -0.30
C ALA A 37 -0.72 2.17 0.02
N GLN A 38 -1.05 1.46 1.10
CA GLN A 38 -2.41 1.40 1.58
C GLN A 38 -2.74 2.69 2.34
N THR A 39 -3.91 3.25 2.04
CA THR A 39 -4.52 4.34 2.80
C THR A 39 -5.51 3.72 3.79
N PHE A 40 -5.37 4.03 5.07
CA PHE A 40 -6.32 3.51 6.06
C PHE A 40 -7.56 4.38 6.15
N PHE A 41 -8.73 3.81 5.88
CA PHE A 41 -9.99 4.54 5.80
C PHE A 41 -10.36 5.36 7.04
N LYS A 42 -9.96 4.95 8.26
CA LYS A 42 -10.33 5.69 9.49
C LYS A 42 -9.49 6.95 9.71
N CYS A 43 -8.17 6.85 9.53
CA CYS A 43 -7.26 7.97 9.81
C CYS A 43 -6.81 8.70 8.54
N LEU A 44 -7.08 8.14 7.36
CA LEU A 44 -6.65 8.61 6.04
C LEU A 44 -5.12 8.72 5.90
N GLY A 45 -4.38 8.11 6.83
CA GLY A 45 -2.93 8.00 6.80
C GLY A 45 -2.48 6.92 5.82
N GLN A 46 -1.31 7.15 5.23
CA GLN A 46 -0.67 6.24 4.27
C GLN A 46 0.44 5.44 4.96
N GLY A 47 0.67 4.20 4.51
CA GLY A 47 1.86 3.44 4.86
C GLY A 47 1.79 2.63 6.16
N HIS A 48 0.62 2.51 6.79
CA HIS A 48 0.45 1.64 7.95
C HIS A 48 -0.67 0.61 7.75
N ARG A 49 -0.47 -0.59 8.30
CA ARG A 49 -1.49 -1.62 8.33
C ARG A 49 -2.50 -1.35 9.46
N PRO A 50 -3.81 -1.65 9.27
CA PRO A 50 -4.76 -1.69 10.38
C PRO A 50 -4.20 -2.52 11.56
N GLY A 51 -4.13 -1.93 12.76
CA GLY A 51 -3.66 -2.60 13.98
C GLY A 51 -2.18 -2.40 14.35
N VAL A 52 -1.35 -1.80 13.49
CA VAL A 52 0.09 -1.54 13.76
C VAL A 52 0.36 -0.08 14.16
N GLY A 53 -0.64 0.80 14.07
CA GLY A 53 -0.48 2.22 14.37
C GLY A 53 -0.49 2.52 15.87
N THR A 54 0.59 3.10 16.37
CA THR A 54 0.67 3.81 17.67
C THR A 54 -0.08 5.15 17.67
N ARG A 55 -0.41 5.67 16.47
CA ARG A 55 -1.17 6.92 16.31
C ARG A 55 -2.65 6.67 16.56
N ALA A 56 -3.19 7.31 17.60
CA ALA A 56 -4.61 7.36 17.91
C ALA A 56 -5.44 7.50 16.62
N THR A 57 -6.19 6.45 16.30
CA THR A 57 -6.98 6.31 15.08
C THR A 57 -8.28 7.08 15.23
N THR A 58 -8.18 8.38 15.52
CA THR A 58 -9.35 9.25 15.55
C THR A 58 -9.94 9.26 14.15
N ALA A 59 -11.22 8.90 14.06
CA ALA A 59 -11.93 8.84 12.80
C ALA A 59 -11.95 10.24 12.16
N ARG A 60 -11.48 10.33 10.93
CA ARG A 60 -11.45 11.57 10.16
C ARG A 60 -12.52 11.57 9.08
N CYS A 61 -13.00 12.75 8.73
CA CYS A 61 -13.89 12.91 7.58
C CYS A 61 -13.15 12.49 6.30
N PRO A 62 -13.69 11.58 5.47
CA PRO A 62 -13.03 11.08 4.26
C PRO A 62 -12.80 12.16 3.20
N LYS A 63 -13.55 13.27 3.28
CA LYS A 63 -13.50 14.35 2.28
C LYS A 63 -12.47 15.43 2.62
N CYS A 64 -12.40 15.83 3.88
CA CYS A 64 -11.62 16.99 4.32
C CYS A 64 -10.60 16.69 5.43
N GLY A 65 -10.58 15.47 5.96
CA GLY A 65 -9.64 15.08 7.00
C GLY A 65 -9.88 15.66 8.39
N TYR A 66 -11.03 16.32 8.63
CA TYR A 66 -11.39 16.88 9.93
C TYR A 66 -11.46 15.77 10.99
N VAL A 67 -10.94 16.06 12.19
CA VAL A 67 -10.91 15.13 13.32
C VAL A 67 -12.32 15.10 13.92
N ASN A 68 -12.91 13.90 14.03
CA ASN A 68 -14.33 13.66 14.36
C ASN A 68 -15.25 13.85 13.16
N LYS A 69 -15.48 12.75 12.44
CA LYS A 69 -16.37 12.68 11.27
C LYS A 69 -17.81 13.11 11.55
N ASP A 70 -18.27 13.01 12.80
CA ASP A 70 -19.68 13.14 13.19
C ASP A 70 -20.07 14.59 13.52
N GLU A 71 -19.10 15.50 13.68
CA GLU A 71 -19.36 16.91 13.91
C GLU A 71 -19.69 17.63 12.60
N VAL A 72 -20.69 18.51 12.61
CA VAL A 72 -21.06 19.30 11.42
C VAL A 72 -19.94 20.30 11.15
N HIS A 73 -19.23 20.13 10.03
CA HIS A 73 -18.14 21.00 9.63
C HIS A 73 -18.22 21.32 8.13
N THR A 74 -17.75 22.51 7.75
CA THR A 74 -17.64 22.91 6.35
C THR A 74 -16.61 22.02 5.64
N CYS A 75 -17.10 21.09 4.84
CA CYS A 75 -16.26 20.15 4.10
C CYS A 75 -15.59 20.84 2.89
N VAL A 76 -14.34 21.25 3.05
CA VAL A 76 -13.46 21.58 1.92
C VAL A 76 -12.61 20.36 1.59
N THR A 77 -12.66 19.88 0.34
CA THR A 77 -11.87 18.72 -0.08
C THR A 77 -10.40 19.03 0.09
N LYS A 78 -9.71 18.26 0.94
CA LYS A 78 -8.27 18.39 1.15
C LYS A 78 -7.67 17.07 1.60
N CYS A 79 -6.48 16.77 1.11
CA CYS A 79 -5.75 15.58 1.50
C CYS A 79 -5.13 15.75 2.88
N VAL A 80 -5.27 14.74 3.75
CA VAL A 80 -4.64 14.76 5.10
C VAL A 80 -3.11 14.76 5.01
N SER A 81 -2.56 14.14 3.96
CA SER A 81 -1.12 13.91 3.83
C SER A 81 -0.40 15.07 3.14
N CYS A 82 -0.94 15.60 2.03
CA CYS A 82 -0.32 16.70 1.27
C CYS A 82 -1.01 18.06 1.43
N GLN A 83 -2.18 18.14 2.07
CA GLN A 83 -2.96 19.38 2.28
C GLN A 83 -3.47 20.09 1.02
N GLU A 84 -3.19 19.52 -0.15
CA GLU A 84 -3.69 19.94 -1.46
C GLU A 84 -5.16 19.51 -1.69
N PRO A 85 -5.87 20.08 -2.70
CA PRO A 85 -7.30 19.83 -2.95
C PRO A 85 -7.63 18.45 -3.57
N ASP A 86 -6.76 17.46 -3.41
CA ASP A 86 -6.96 16.06 -3.79
C ASP A 86 -7.42 15.18 -2.60
N ARG A 87 -7.85 13.95 -2.88
CA ARG A 87 -8.07 12.94 -1.81
C ARG A 87 -6.81 12.13 -1.59
N SER A 88 -6.59 11.69 -0.36
CA SER A 88 -5.42 10.86 0.02
C SER A 88 -5.34 9.50 -0.69
N GLU A 89 -6.42 9.08 -1.35
CA GLU A 89 -6.50 7.84 -2.15
C GLU A 89 -6.22 8.10 -3.64
N ASP A 90 -6.32 9.34 -4.09
CA ASP A 90 -6.17 9.70 -5.49
C ASP A 90 -4.74 9.48 -5.95
N ALA A 91 -4.58 9.01 -7.20
CA ALA A 91 -3.27 8.78 -7.81
C ALA A 91 -2.47 10.08 -8.03
N SER A 92 -3.13 11.24 -7.97
CA SER A 92 -2.54 12.57 -8.08
C SER A 92 -1.89 13.05 -6.77
N CYS A 93 -2.11 12.37 -5.64
CA CYS A 93 -1.55 12.77 -4.36
C CYS A 93 -0.03 12.59 -4.34
N SER A 94 0.74 13.69 -4.26
CA SER A 94 2.21 13.66 -4.25
C SER A 94 2.77 12.78 -3.13
N LYS A 95 2.20 12.89 -1.92
CA LYS A 95 2.56 12.05 -0.77
C LYS A 95 2.31 10.57 -1.01
N LYS A 96 1.24 10.23 -1.74
CA LYS A 96 0.93 8.85 -2.11
C LYS A 96 1.94 8.33 -3.13
N LEU A 97 2.32 9.16 -4.10
CA LEU A 97 3.33 8.81 -5.09
C LEU A 97 4.69 8.57 -4.43
N GLU A 98 5.09 9.41 -3.48
CA GLU A 98 6.30 9.21 -2.66
C GLU A 98 6.22 7.90 -1.87
N THR A 99 5.11 7.65 -1.17
CA THR A 99 4.94 6.42 -0.38
C THR A 99 4.87 5.18 -1.28
N ASP A 100 4.21 5.26 -2.43
CA ASP A 100 4.20 4.21 -3.46
C ASP A 100 5.63 3.95 -3.97
N ALA A 101 6.44 4.99 -4.17
CA ALA A 101 7.83 4.84 -4.59
C ALA A 101 8.67 4.11 -3.53
N VAL A 102 8.51 4.45 -2.25
CA VAL A 102 9.18 3.75 -1.13
C VAL A 102 8.74 2.29 -1.05
N VAL A 103 7.44 2.02 -1.20
CA VAL A 103 6.88 0.65 -1.18
C VAL A 103 7.32 -0.16 -2.40
N ARG A 104 7.57 0.49 -3.54
CA ARG A 104 8.07 -0.13 -4.78
C ARG A 104 9.58 -0.26 -4.84
N GLN A 105 10.33 0.42 -3.96
CA GLN A 105 11.76 0.17 -3.87
C GLN A 105 11.93 -1.30 -3.52
N PRO A 106 12.70 -2.07 -4.31
CA PRO A 106 13.13 -3.38 -3.87
C PRO A 106 14.00 -3.12 -2.65
N THR A 107 13.40 -3.22 -1.47
CA THR A 107 14.18 -3.36 -0.26
C THR A 107 14.96 -4.64 -0.50
N CYS A 108 16.27 -4.50 -0.64
CA CYS A 108 17.17 -5.55 -0.20
C CYS A 108 16.78 -5.77 1.25
N ILE A 109 15.84 -6.69 1.50
CA ILE A 109 15.56 -7.16 2.84
C ILE A 109 16.80 -7.98 3.18
N SER A 110 17.90 -7.30 3.50
CA SER A 110 18.82 -7.79 4.51
C SER A 110 17.96 -7.89 5.75
N GLN A 111 17.33 -9.05 5.93
CA GLN A 111 16.95 -9.50 7.25
C GLN A 111 18.28 -9.66 7.99
N GLU A 112 18.81 -8.56 8.51
CA GLU A 112 19.76 -8.65 9.61
C GLU A 112 18.94 -9.25 10.76
N ALA A 113 19.00 -10.58 10.85
CA ALA A 113 18.56 -11.33 12.00
C ALA A 113 19.27 -10.69 13.20
N GLN A 114 18.50 -9.99 14.04
CA GLN A 114 19.03 -9.48 15.30
C GLN A 114 19.61 -10.68 16.06
N PRO A 115 20.89 -10.67 16.45
CA PRO A 115 21.41 -11.71 17.32
C PRO A 115 20.67 -11.56 18.66
N THR A 116 19.94 -12.61 19.04
CA THR A 116 19.45 -12.76 20.41
C THR A 116 20.66 -12.89 21.32
N GLU A 117 21.09 -11.78 21.93
CA GLU A 117 21.94 -11.83 23.12
C GLU A 117 21.13 -12.48 24.24
N ALA A 118 21.34 -13.79 24.43
CA ALA A 118 20.94 -14.47 25.64
C ALA A 118 21.84 -13.96 26.78
N CYS A 119 21.26 -13.09 27.60
CA CYS A 119 21.80 -12.72 28.89
C CYS A 119 21.57 -13.87 29.88
N ARG A 120 22.68 -14.34 30.45
CA ARG A 120 22.90 -15.35 31.53
C ARG A 120 23.17 -16.79 31.12
#